data_AF-A0A1N7PUN9-F1
#
_entry.id   AF-A0A1N7PUN9-F1
#
_cell.length_a   1.000
_cell.length_b   1.000
_cell.length_c   1.000
_cell.angle_alpha   90.00
_cell.angle_beta   90.00
_cell.angle_gamma   90.00
#
_symmetry.space_group_name_H-M   'P 1'
#
loop_
_entity.id
_entity.type
_entity.pdbx_description
1 polymer ?
#
loop_
_entity_poly.entity_id
_entity_poly.type
_entity_poly.pdbx_seq_one_letter_code
_entity_poly.pdbx_strand_id
1 'polypeptide(L)'
;MTMKKILFLVVINVIPSFIVLSIILDLYDAIVNPGLFPFGSEFFSPYSIYKHKRLFIAFNLVELLSLVMLIVTSILRKWKLYYVLLVISIVLIIYRMIAIQ
;
A
#
# COMPACT_ATOMS: atom_id res chain seq x y z
N MET A 1 -21.05 -20.76 -9.78
CA MET A 1 -20.16 -19.62 -10.08
C MET A 1 -19.22 -20.05 -11.21
N THR A 2 -19.26 -19.44 -12.39
CA THR A 2 -18.50 -19.90 -13.55
C THR A 2 -17.00 -19.66 -13.37
N MET A 3 -16.15 -20.61 -13.76
CA MET A 3 -14.69 -20.58 -13.64
C MET A 3 -14.05 -19.25 -14.12
N LYS A 4 -14.60 -18.67 -15.19
CA LYS A 4 -14.20 -17.35 -15.73
C LYS A 4 -14.30 -16.20 -14.70
N LYS A 5 -15.32 -16.22 -13.85
CA LYS A 5 -15.53 -15.17 -12.81
C LYS A 5 -14.51 -15.29 -11.67
N ILE A 6 -14.11 -16.53 -11.33
CA ILE A 6 -13.09 -16.78 -10.30
C ILE A 6 -11.72 -16.32 -10.83
N LEU A 7 -11.38 -16.70 -12.07
CA LEU A 7 -10.14 -16.28 -12.71
C LEU A 7 -10.02 -14.74 -12.77
N PHE A 8 -11.10 -14.05 -13.13
CA PHE A 8 -11.13 -12.58 -13.12
C PHE A 8 -10.85 -11.99 -11.73
N LEU A 9 -11.51 -12.50 -10.68
CA LEU A 9 -11.28 -12.05 -9.30
C LEU A 9 -9.85 -12.32 -8.84
N VAL A 10 -9.24 -13.43 -9.25
CA VAL A 10 -7.83 -13.71 -8.95
C VAL A 10 -6.95 -12.66 -9.62
N VAL A 11 -7.08 -12.46 -10.93
CA VAL A 11 -6.24 -11.55 -11.71
C VAL A 11 -6.26 -10.12 -11.16
N ILE A 12 -7.44 -9.57 -10.83
CA ILE A 12 -7.54 -8.18 -10.33
C ILE A 12 -6.95 -8.00 -8.93
N ASN A 13 -6.79 -9.07 -8.15
CA ASN A 13 -6.28 -9.01 -6.78
C ASN A 13 -4.82 -9.45 -6.64
N VAL A 14 -4.22 -10.06 -7.67
CA VAL A 14 -2.79 -10.44 -7.65
C VAL A 14 -1.91 -9.23 -7.37
N ILE A 15 -2.04 -8.15 -8.14
CA ILE A 15 -1.20 -6.94 -7.98
C ILE A 15 -1.39 -6.31 -6.59
N PRO A 16 -2.61 -5.98 -6.14
CA PRO A 16 -2.83 -5.49 -4.78
C PRO A 16 -2.23 -6.39 -3.70
N SER A 17 -2.31 -7.71 -3.85
CA SER A 17 -1.78 -8.66 -2.86
C SER A 17 -0.25 -8.62 -2.77
N PHE A 18 0.45 -8.48 -3.91
CA PHE A 18 1.90 -8.30 -3.91
C PHE A 18 2.32 -6.99 -3.23
N ILE A 19 1.57 -5.91 -3.45
CA ILE A 19 1.85 -4.61 -2.81
C ILE A 19 1.61 -4.70 -1.30
N VAL A 20 0.52 -5.34 -0.87
CA VAL A 20 0.25 -5.64 0.55
C VAL A 20 1.42 -6.38 1.19
N LEU A 21 1.96 -7.41 0.53
CA LEU A 21 3.10 -8.15 1.04
C LEU A 21 4.35 -7.26 1.17
N SER A 22 4.65 -6.44 0.16
CA SER A 22 5.77 -5.48 0.22
C SER A 22 5.64 -4.51 1.39
N ILE A 23 4.45 -3.94 1.60
CA ILE A 23 4.22 -2.99 2.71
C ILE A 23 4.37 -3.67 4.07
N ILE A 24 3.94 -4.93 4.21
CA ILE A 24 4.10 -5.70 5.45
C ILE A 24 5.60 -5.92 5.75
N LEU A 25 6.40 -6.26 4.73
CA LEU A 25 7.84 -6.40 4.88
C LEU A 25 8.50 -5.06 5.26
N ASP A 26 8.13 -3.97 4.59
CA ASP A 26 8.64 -2.62 4.89
C ASP A 26 8.30 -2.19 6.34
N LEU A 27 7.09 -2.48 6.81
CA LEU A 27 6.65 -2.22 8.18
C LEU A 27 7.42 -3.09 9.19
N TYR A 28 7.60 -4.37 8.89
CA TYR A 28 8.37 -5.29 9.72
C TYR A 28 9.81 -4.79 9.88
N ASP A 29 10.48 -4.45 8.78
CA ASP A 29 11.85 -3.94 8.80
C ASP A 29 11.96 -2.61 9.55
N ALA A 30 11.02 -1.69 9.35
CA ALA A 30 11.01 -0.43 10.10
C ALA A 30 10.84 -0.63 11.61
N ILE A 31 10.13 -1.68 12.05
CA ILE A 31 9.88 -1.98 13.47
C ILE A 31 11.03 -2.77 14.09
N VAL A 32 11.43 -3.88 13.47
CA VAL A 32 12.33 -4.90 14.01
C VAL A 32 13.80 -4.61 13.71
N ASN A 33 14.09 -3.97 12.58
CA ASN A 33 15.46 -3.68 12.11
C ASN A 33 15.71 -2.15 12.08
N PRO A 34 15.80 -1.47 13.24
CA PRO A 34 16.03 -0.03 13.31
C PRO A 34 17.43 0.31 12.76
N GLY A 35 17.50 0.71 11.49
CA GLY A 35 18.76 1.06 10.81
C GLY A 35 18.72 0.87 9.30
N LEU A 36 17.77 0.09 8.77
CA LEU A 36 17.63 -0.13 7.33
C LEU A 36 17.11 1.10 6.56
N PHE A 37 16.34 1.95 7.24
CA PHE A 37 15.81 3.17 6.66
C PHE A 37 16.52 4.38 7.26
N PRO A 38 17.05 5.32 6.43
CA PRO A 38 17.75 6.51 6.91
C PRO A 38 16.78 7.58 7.43
N PHE A 39 15.91 7.21 8.37
CA PHE A 39 14.91 8.11 8.94
C PHE A 39 15.56 9.36 9.52
N GLY A 40 15.04 10.55 9.18
CA GLY A 40 15.57 11.82 9.66
C GLY A 40 16.82 12.34 8.91
N SER A 41 17.20 11.67 7.83
CA SER A 41 18.25 12.14 6.92
C SER A 41 17.87 13.49 6.28
N GLU A 42 18.81 14.44 6.24
CA GLU A 42 18.65 15.75 5.57
C GLU A 42 18.46 15.63 4.06
N PHE A 43 18.76 14.46 3.48
CA PHE A 43 18.56 14.17 2.06
C PHE A 43 17.08 14.07 1.68
N PHE A 44 16.17 13.84 2.63
CA PHE A 44 14.74 13.72 2.33
C PHE A 44 14.03 15.07 2.30
N SER A 45 13.13 15.24 1.34
CA SER A 45 12.24 16.40 1.30
C SER A 45 11.47 16.55 2.61
N PRO A 46 11.13 17.77 3.05
CA PRO A 46 10.43 18.00 4.32
C PRO A 46 9.05 17.31 4.39
N TYR A 47 8.48 16.95 3.23
CA TYR A 47 7.20 16.24 3.09
C TYR A 47 7.35 14.73 2.91
N SER A 48 8.58 14.21 2.81
CA SER A 48 8.82 12.79 2.62
C SER A 48 8.34 11.96 3.82
N ILE A 49 7.73 10.81 3.52
CA ILE A 49 7.32 9.81 4.52
C ILE A 49 8.52 9.26 5.31
N TYR A 50 9.72 9.30 4.72
CA TYR A 50 10.96 8.84 5.34
C TYR A 50 11.56 9.82 6.35
N LYS A 51 10.98 11.03 6.50
CA LYS A 51 11.49 12.01 7.46
C LYS A 51 11.35 11.56 8.92
N HIS A 52 10.25 10.87 9.25
CA HIS A 52 10.01 10.36 10.60
C HIS A 52 9.46 8.94 10.56
N LYS A 53 10.01 8.05 11.39
CA LYS A 53 9.54 6.66 11.53
C LYS A 53 8.03 6.56 11.79
N ARG A 54 7.46 7.47 12.58
CA ARG A 54 6.01 7.50 12.85
C ARG A 54 5.17 7.83 11.62
N LEU A 55 5.61 8.78 10.80
CA LEU A 55 4.94 9.14 9.55
C LEU A 55 5.02 8.00 8.55
N PHE A 56 6.20 7.39 8.40
CA PHE A 56 6.40 6.21 7.57
C PHE A 56 5.45 5.08 7.96
N ILE A 57 5.38 4.73 9.25
CA ILE A 57 4.50 3.66 9.75
C ILE A 57 3.03 4.02 9.52
N ALA A 58 2.61 5.24 9.85
CA ALA A 58 1.23 5.67 9.69
C ALA A 58 0.79 5.64 8.21
N PHE A 59 1.65 6.13 7.31
CA PHE A 59 1.39 6.12 5.87
C PHE A 59 1.24 4.68 5.34
N ASN A 60 2.19 3.81 5.64
CA ASN A 60 2.15 2.41 5.22
C ASN A 60 0.92 1.66 5.78
N LEU A 61 0.50 1.96 7.01
CA LEU A 61 -0.73 1.39 7.58
C LEU A 61 -1.99 1.85 6.82
N VAL A 62 -2.06 3.12 6.43
CA VAL A 62 -3.19 3.65 5.63
C VAL A 62 -3.21 3.03 4.23
N GLU A 63 -2.05 2.90 3.59
CA GLU A 63 -1.92 2.24 2.28
C GLU A 63 -2.31 0.77 2.36
N LEU A 64 -1.81 0.06 3.38
CA LEU A 64 -2.15 -1.34 3.66
C LEU A 64 -3.68 -1.53 3.85
N LEU A 65 -4.30 -0.71 4.70
CA LEU A 65 -5.74 -0.75 4.94
C LEU A 65 -6.54 -0.47 3.67
N SER A 66 -6.10 0.48 2.85
CA SER A 66 -6.75 0.82 1.59
C SER A 66 -6.71 -0.34 0.60
N LEU A 67 -5.56 -1.01 0.47
CA LEU A 67 -5.38 -2.17 -0.40
C LEU A 67 -6.14 -3.41 0.09
N VAL A 68 -6.15 -3.67 1.40
CA VAL A 68 -6.93 -4.76 2.00
C VAL A 68 -8.43 -4.51 1.76
N MET A 69 -8.90 -3.29 1.97
CA MET A 69 -10.29 -2.92 1.68
C MET A 69 -10.60 -3.00 0.18
N LEU A 70 -9.65 -2.69 -0.71
CA LEU A 70 -9.80 -2.86 -2.15
C LEU A 70 -10.04 -4.35 -2.51
N ILE A 71 -9.26 -5.26 -1.93
CA ILE A 71 -9.42 -6.71 -2.13
C ILE A 71 -10.77 -7.19 -1.60
N VAL A 72 -11.13 -6.79 -0.37
CA VAL A 72 -12.41 -7.16 0.24
C VAL A 72 -13.59 -6.64 -0.59
N THR A 73 -13.55 -5.38 -1.05
CA THR A 73 -14.62 -4.79 -1.86
C THR A 73 -14.74 -5.42 -3.24
N SER A 74 -13.62 -5.87 -3.83
CA SER A 74 -13.62 -6.70 -5.04
C SER A 74 -14.35 -8.03 -4.81
N ILE A 75 -14.03 -8.75 -3.72
CA ILE A 75 -14.66 -10.05 -3.40
C ILE A 75 -16.16 -9.87 -3.12
N LEU A 76 -16.52 -8.85 -2.37
CA LEU A 76 -17.92 -8.47 -2.06
C LEU A 76 -18.65 -7.85 -3.26
N ARG A 77 -17.97 -7.63 -4.39
CA ARG A 77 -18.51 -7.03 -5.63
C ARG A 77 -19.12 -5.64 -5.43
N LYS A 78 -18.59 -4.86 -4.48
CA LYS A 78 -18.98 -3.46 -4.23
C LYS A 78 -18.24 -2.53 -5.19
N TRP A 79 -18.53 -2.63 -6.49
CA TRP A 79 -17.77 -1.99 -7.57
C TRP A 79 -17.60 -0.47 -7.42
N LYS A 80 -18.63 0.26 -6.95
CA LYS A 80 -18.51 1.71 -6.70
C LYS A 80 -17.41 2.03 -5.68
N LEU A 81 -17.39 1.31 -4.56
CA LEU A 81 -16.39 1.50 -3.51
C LEU A 81 -15.02 0.99 -3.95
N TYR A 82 -14.98 -0.11 -4.72
CA TYR A 82 -13.75 -0.63 -5.32
C TYR A 82 -13.06 0.43 -6.19
N TYR A 83 -13.78 1.11 -7.09
CA TYR A 83 -13.16 2.14 -7.94
C TYR A 83 -12.66 3.35 -7.14
N VAL A 84 -13.39 3.77 -6.10
CA VAL A 84 -12.94 4.84 -5.20
C VAL A 84 -11.65 4.43 -4.49
N LEU A 85 -11.61 3.22 -3.91
CA LEU A 85 -10.42 2.70 -3.25
C LEU A 85 -9.26 2.48 -4.22
N LEU A 86 -9.54 2.15 -5.48
CA LEU A 86 -8.52 1.97 -6.51
C LEU A 86 -7.83 3.31 -6.79
N VAL A 87 -8.59 4.38 -6.96
CA VAL A 87 -8.04 5.74 -7.16
C VAL A 87 -7.21 6.16 -5.95
N ILE A 88 -7.73 5.98 -4.74
CA ILE A 88 -7.00 6.30 -3.50
C ILE A 88 -5.68 5.52 -3.43
N SER A 89 -5.73 4.21 -3.69
CA SER A 89 -4.54 3.35 -3.65
C SER A 89 -3.51 3.78 -4.69
N ILE A 90 -3.93 4.13 -5.91
CA ILE A 90 -3.04 4.64 -6.95
C ILE A 90 -2.36 5.94 -6.49
N VAL A 91 -3.10 6.88 -5.90
CA VAL A 91 -2.54 8.15 -5.39
C VAL A 91 -1.51 7.88 -4.28
N LEU A 92 -1.79 6.97 -3.36
CA LEU A 92 -0.86 6.60 -2.29
C LEU A 92 0.42 5.94 -2.85
N ILE A 93 0.27 5.00 -3.80
CA ILE A 93 1.42 4.34 -4.45
C ILE A 93 2.28 5.36 -5.19
N ILE A 94 1.68 6.26 -5.96
CA ILE A 94 2.41 7.33 -6.68
C ILE A 94 3.15 8.23 -5.68
N TYR A 95 2.49 8.62 -4.60
CA TYR A 95 3.11 9.44 -3.57
C TYR A 95 4.33 8.75 -2.93
N ARG A 96 4.22 7.46 -2.62
CA ARG A 96 5.36 6.65 -2.13
C ARG A 96 6.51 6.64 -3.13
N MET A 97 6.23 6.42 -4.42
CA MET A 97 7.26 6.39 -5.46
C MET A 97 8.01 7.72 -5.59
N ILE A 98 7.29 8.85 -5.50
CA ILE A 98 7.89 10.19 -5.56
C ILE A 98 8.67 10.51 -4.29
N ALA A 99 8.17 10.11 -3.11
CA ALA A 99 8.80 10.41 -1.83
C ALA A 99 10.07 9.59 -1.53
N ILE A 100 10.31 8.51 -2.29
CA ILE A 100 11.56 7.72 -2.27
C ILE A 100 12.71 8.44 -2.98
N GLN A 101 12.41 9.27 -3.98
CA GLN A 101 13.38 10.08 -4.72
C GLN A 101 13.77 11.35 -3.96
#